data_AF-A0A7Y6CV84-F1
#
_entry.id   AF-A0A7Y6CV84-F1
#
_cell.length_a   1.000
_cell.length_b   1.000
_cell.length_c   1.000
_cell.angle_alpha   90.00
_cell.angle_beta   90.00
_cell.angle_gamma   90.00
#
_symmetry.space_group_name_H-M   'P 1'
#
loop_
_entity.id
_entity.type
_entity.pdbx_description
1 polymer ?
#
loop_
_entity_poly.entity_id
_entity_poly.type
_entity_poly.pdbx_seq_one_letter_code
_entity_poly.pdbx_strand_id
1 'polypeptide(L)'
;MAVDETQLGAAGLDGAEPPSAASAASARLQALLRSVNREIARHAGSSATAAFVCECLDRSCVEAVEVPLKVFAVVTAAGRFFLVRAGHNEELTERVVRREARYVVVERVA
;
A
#
# COMPACT_ATOMS: atom_id res chain seq x y z
N MET A 1 -2.87 -37.08 44.24
CA MET A 1 -3.07 -37.29 42.79
C MET A 1 -2.38 -36.15 42.10
N ALA A 2 -1.20 -36.40 41.54
CA ALA A 2 -0.42 -35.42 40.79
C ALA A 2 -0.94 -35.41 39.35
N VAL A 3 -1.21 -34.22 38.80
CA VAL A 3 -1.47 -34.07 37.36
C VAL A 3 -0.14 -33.72 36.69
N ASP A 4 0.17 -34.50 35.68
CA ASP A 4 1.39 -34.49 34.87
C ASP A 4 1.40 -33.26 33.94
N GLU A 5 2.35 -32.35 34.14
CA GLU A 5 2.52 -31.09 33.37
C GLU A 5 3.23 -31.31 32.03
N THR A 6 2.98 -32.42 31.35
CA THR A 6 3.69 -32.79 30.10
C THR A 6 2.80 -32.69 28.87
N GLN A 7 2.01 -31.61 28.73
CA GLN A 7 1.32 -31.33 27.46
C GLN A 7 0.82 -29.88 27.29
N LEU A 8 1.73 -28.91 27.18
CA LEU A 8 1.43 -27.66 26.46
C LEU A 8 2.28 -27.61 25.19
N GLY A 9 1.68 -28.08 24.10
CA GLY A 9 2.24 -28.07 22.76
C GLY A 9 2.51 -26.65 22.28
N ALA A 10 3.68 -26.47 21.67
CA ALA A 10 4.04 -25.30 20.89
C ALA A 10 3.04 -25.11 19.74
N ALA A 11 2.12 -24.16 19.89
CA ALA A 11 1.41 -23.59 18.76
C ALA A 11 2.36 -22.58 18.10
N GLY A 12 3.08 -23.05 17.07
CA GLY A 12 3.99 -22.24 16.27
C GLY A 12 3.27 -21.03 15.68
N LEU A 13 3.87 -19.86 15.88
CA LEU A 13 3.48 -18.59 15.27
C LEU A 13 4.30 -18.32 14.01
N ASP A 14 4.78 -19.35 13.30
CA ASP A 14 5.82 -19.15 12.28
C ASP A 14 5.43 -19.83 10.98
N GLY A 15 4.73 -19.08 10.13
CA GLY A 15 4.38 -19.49 8.77
C GLY A 15 4.32 -18.33 7.77
N ALA A 16 4.81 -17.14 8.12
CA ALA A 16 5.04 -16.10 7.13
C ALA A 16 6.35 -16.43 6.41
N GLU A 17 6.26 -17.09 5.26
CA GLU A 17 7.41 -17.21 4.36
C GLU A 17 8.00 -15.81 4.15
N PRO A 18 9.32 -15.62 4.34
CA PRO A 18 9.92 -14.30 4.20
C PRO A 18 9.58 -13.73 2.81
N PRO A 19 9.30 -12.42 2.71
CA PRO A 19 8.88 -11.85 1.45
C PRO A 19 9.95 -12.12 0.40
N SER A 20 9.53 -12.62 -0.76
CA SER A 20 10.41 -12.78 -1.91
C SER A 20 11.15 -11.47 -2.21
N ALA A 21 12.34 -11.54 -2.78
CA ALA A 21 13.13 -10.35 -3.14
C ALA A 21 12.32 -9.35 -4.00
N ALA A 22 11.44 -9.87 -4.88
CA ALA A 22 10.52 -9.08 -5.67
C ALA A 22 9.48 -8.34 -4.79
N SER A 23 8.80 -9.03 -3.88
CA SER A 23 7.82 -8.41 -2.97
C SER A 23 8.45 -7.34 -2.08
N ALA A 24 9.67 -7.58 -1.59
CA ALA A 24 10.43 -6.61 -0.81
C ALA A 24 10.83 -5.38 -1.64
N ALA A 25 11.19 -5.55 -2.91
CA ALA A 25 11.48 -4.42 -3.80
C ALA A 25 10.22 -3.59 -4.09
N SER A 26 9.08 -4.24 -4.36
CA SER A 26 7.79 -3.58 -4.55
C SER A 26 7.38 -2.78 -3.31
N ALA A 27 7.52 -3.35 -2.12
CA ALA A 27 7.24 -2.64 -0.87
C ALA A 27 8.12 -1.39 -0.69
N ARG A 28 9.42 -1.47 -1.01
CA ARG A 28 10.33 -0.32 -0.95
C ARG A 28 9.96 0.78 -1.95
N LEU A 29 9.60 0.40 -3.18
CA LEU A 29 9.15 1.34 -4.20
C LEU A 29 7.89 2.09 -3.74
N GLN A 30 6.87 1.35 -3.29
CA GLN A 30 5.62 1.95 -2.82
C GLN A 30 5.84 2.83 -1.58
N ALA A 31 6.72 2.43 -0.65
CA ALA A 31 7.08 3.25 0.51
C ALA A 31 7.78 4.57 0.11
N LEU A 32 8.66 4.53 -0.90
CA LEU A 32 9.33 5.71 -1.44
C LEU A 32 8.32 6.67 -2.08
N LEU A 33 7.46 6.17 -2.97
CA LEU A 33 6.42 6.97 -3.65
C LEU A 33 5.44 7.57 -2.63
N ARG A 34 5.03 6.77 -1.63
CA ARG A 34 4.24 7.25 -0.50
C ARG A 34 4.92 8.40 0.23
N SER A 35 6.24 8.36 0.41
CA SER A 35 6.98 9.42 1.07
C SER A 35 6.95 10.73 0.28
N VAL A 36 7.12 10.65 -1.04
CA VAL A 36 6.97 11.79 -1.95
C VAL A 36 5.56 12.36 -1.85
N ASN A 37 4.53 11.51 -1.90
CA ASN A 37 3.14 11.96 -1.82
C ASN A 37 2.78 12.59 -0.48
N ARG A 38 3.37 12.13 0.63
CA ARG A 38 3.20 12.81 1.93
C ARG A 38 3.80 14.22 1.93
N GLU A 39 4.91 14.43 1.22
CA GLU A 39 5.49 15.78 1.06
C GLU A 39 4.59 16.67 0.21
N ILE A 40 4.05 16.16 -0.90
CA ILE A 40 3.04 16.87 -1.71
C ILE A 40 1.83 17.28 -0.86
N ALA A 41 1.28 16.36 -0.07
CA ALA A 41 0.15 16.66 0.81
C ALA A 41 0.48 17.74 1.85
N ARG A 42 1.69 17.73 2.42
CA ARG A 42 2.14 18.76 3.38
C ARG A 42 2.21 20.15 2.77
N HIS A 43 2.58 20.26 1.50
CA HIS A 43 2.74 21.53 0.80
C HIS A 43 1.51 21.98 0.01
N ALA A 44 0.43 21.20 0.00
CA ALA A 44 -0.80 21.53 -0.71
C ALA A 44 -1.56 22.76 -0.14
N GLY A 45 -1.18 23.24 1.04
CA GLY A 45 -1.75 24.43 1.67
C GLY A 45 -3.25 24.26 1.95
N SER A 46 -4.05 25.24 1.50
CA SER A 46 -5.51 25.24 1.62
C SER A 46 -6.25 24.57 0.46
N SER A 47 -5.53 23.92 -0.47
CA SER A 47 -6.13 23.26 -1.63
C SER A 47 -7.00 22.08 -1.23
N ALA A 48 -8.12 21.86 -1.93
CA ALA A 48 -8.98 20.70 -1.68
C ALA A 48 -8.40 19.40 -2.26
N THR A 49 -7.57 19.52 -3.29
CA THR A 49 -6.95 18.44 -4.05
C THR A 49 -5.45 18.71 -4.23
N ALA A 50 -4.71 17.66 -4.57
CA ALA A 50 -3.32 17.76 -5.00
C ALA A 50 -3.01 16.70 -6.07
N ALA A 51 -1.99 16.96 -6.88
CA ALA A 51 -1.47 16.02 -7.86
C ALA A 51 -0.48 15.05 -7.19
N PHE A 52 -0.92 13.83 -6.89
CA PHE A 52 -0.09 12.80 -6.28
C PHE A 52 0.55 11.89 -7.32
N VAL A 53 1.80 11.53 -7.11
CA VAL A 53 2.52 10.57 -7.96
C VAL A 53 1.89 9.19 -7.82
N CYS A 54 1.73 8.49 -8.94
CA CYS A 54 1.22 7.13 -9.01
C CYS A 54 2.12 6.16 -8.20
N GLU A 55 1.51 5.32 -7.36
CA GLU A 55 2.21 4.38 -6.47
C GLU A 55 2.23 2.94 -7.02
N CYS A 56 2.19 2.78 -8.35
CA CYS A 56 2.21 1.48 -9.01
C CYS A 56 3.59 0.81 -8.90
N LEU A 57 3.66 -0.46 -9.31
CA LEU A 57 4.90 -1.25 -9.25
C LEU A 57 5.85 -1.01 -10.43
N ASP A 58 5.44 -0.24 -11.44
CA ASP A 58 6.30 0.23 -12.52
C ASP A 58 7.29 1.30 -12.01
N ARG A 59 8.58 0.95 -12.03
CA ARG A 59 9.70 1.80 -11.57
C ARG A 59 9.96 3.01 -12.47
N SER A 60 9.41 3.01 -13.69
CA SER A 60 9.55 4.11 -14.65
C SER A 60 8.36 5.08 -14.64
N CYS A 61 7.32 4.77 -13.85
CA CYS A 61 6.12 5.58 -13.80
C CYS A 61 6.38 6.93 -13.11
N VAL A 62 6.04 8.01 -13.82
CA VAL A 62 6.14 9.40 -13.34
C VAL A 62 4.79 10.13 -13.41
N GLU A 63 3.71 9.40 -13.65
CA GLU A 63 2.36 9.96 -13.78
C GLU A 63 1.87 10.53 -12.44
N ALA A 64 1.17 11.66 -12.49
CA ALA A 64 0.47 12.24 -11.36
C ALA A 64 -1.05 12.19 -11.55
N VAL A 65 -1.78 11.99 -10.45
CA VAL A 65 -3.26 11.96 -10.42
C VAL A 65 -3.79 12.99 -9.44
N GLU A 66 -4.77 13.77 -9.89
CA GLU A 66 -5.45 14.76 -9.05
C GLU A 66 -6.40 14.03 -8.08
N VAL A 67 -6.15 14.16 -6.77
CA VAL A 67 -6.93 13.46 -5.74
C VAL A 67 -7.27 14.41 -4.58
N PRO A 68 -8.49 14.31 -4.01
CA PRO A 68 -8.82 15.06 -2.81
C PRO A 68 -7.89 14.71 -1.65
N LEU A 69 -7.39 15.72 -0.93
CA LEU A 69 -6.51 15.51 0.23
C LEU A 69 -7.16 14.60 1.28
N LYS A 70 -8.48 14.72 1.47
CA LYS A 70 -9.27 13.85 2.35
C LYS A 70 -9.23 12.37 1.95
N VAL A 71 -9.22 12.09 0.64
CA VAL A 71 -9.14 10.72 0.13
C VAL A 71 -7.73 10.19 0.36
N PHE A 72 -6.72 10.98 0.03
CA PHE A 72 -5.33 10.60 0.26
C PHE A 72 -5.08 10.27 1.74
N ALA A 73 -5.51 11.14 2.68
CA ALA A 73 -5.37 10.91 4.12
C ALA A 73 -5.96 9.56 4.58
N VAL A 74 -7.14 9.19 4.08
CA VAL A 74 -7.77 7.90 4.38
C VAL A 74 -6.95 6.73 3.81
N VAL A 75 -6.47 6.86 2.57
CA VAL A 75 -5.62 5.85 1.91
C VAL A 75 -4.34 5.61 2.72
N THR A 76 -3.69 6.68 3.21
CA THR A 76 -2.42 6.52 3.94
C THR A 76 -2.59 6.00 5.37
N ALA A 77 -3.72 6.24 6.02
CA ALA A 77 -3.93 5.88 7.43
C ALA A 77 -3.80 4.37 7.69
N ALA A 78 -4.22 3.53 6.74
CA ALA A 78 -4.18 2.08 6.89
C ALA A 78 -2.85 1.44 6.48
N GLY A 79 -1.92 2.19 5.86
CA GLY A 79 -0.59 1.73 5.44
C GLY A 79 -0.53 0.65 4.35
N ARG A 80 -1.67 0.02 4.01
CA ARG A 80 -1.79 -1.10 3.06
C ARG A 80 -2.44 -0.74 1.73
N PHE A 81 -2.90 0.50 1.59
CA PHE A 81 -3.53 0.98 0.38
C PHE A 81 -2.57 1.86 -0.41
N PHE A 82 -2.73 1.84 -1.74
CA PHE A 82 -1.89 2.59 -2.67
C PHE A 82 -2.74 3.34 -3.69
N LEU A 83 -2.30 4.54 -4.01
CA LEU A 83 -2.98 5.41 -4.97
C LEU A 83 -2.35 5.24 -6.34
N VAL A 84 -3.08 4.64 -7.27
CA VAL A 84 -2.55 4.20 -8.56
C VAL A 84 -3.37 4.83 -9.69
N ARG A 85 -2.72 5.27 -10.76
CA ARG A 85 -3.42 5.73 -11.97
C ARG A 85 -4.30 4.61 -12.51
N ALA A 86 -5.49 4.95 -13.00
CA ALA A 86 -6.40 3.95 -13.54
C ALA A 86 -5.71 3.15 -14.67
N GLY A 87 -5.69 1.81 -14.53
CA GLY A 87 -5.03 0.90 -15.46
C GLY A 87 -3.56 0.59 -15.18
N HIS A 88 -2.98 1.13 -14.10
CA HIS A 88 -1.57 0.88 -13.72
C HIS A 88 -1.43 -0.12 -12.56
N ASN A 89 -2.52 -0.74 -12.11
CA ASN A 89 -2.48 -1.74 -11.05
C ASN A 89 -1.96 -3.08 -11.58
N GLU A 90 -1.20 -3.80 -10.75
CA GLU A 90 -0.72 -5.15 -11.07
C GLU A 90 -1.75 -6.21 -10.68
N GLU A 91 -2.59 -6.64 -11.62
CA GLU A 91 -3.75 -7.50 -11.36
C GLU A 91 -3.44 -8.82 -10.63
N LEU A 92 -2.22 -9.33 -10.76
CA LEU A 92 -1.80 -10.58 -10.09
C LEU A 92 -1.46 -10.40 -8.61
N THR A 93 -1.07 -9.19 -8.19
CA THR A 93 -0.54 -8.93 -6.83
C THR A 93 -1.23 -7.76 -6.12
N GLU A 94 -2.21 -7.13 -6.78
CA GLU A 94 -2.95 -5.99 -6.28
C GLU A 94 -4.45 -6.15 -6.55
N ARG A 95 -5.27 -5.79 -5.55
CA ARG A 95 -6.72 -5.78 -5.64
C ARG A 95 -7.24 -4.35 -5.59
N VAL A 96 -8.06 -3.97 -6.58
CA VAL A 96 -8.74 -2.68 -6.59
C VAL A 96 -9.85 -2.66 -5.53
N VAL A 97 -9.74 -1.76 -4.55
CA VAL A 97 -10.74 -1.56 -3.49
C VAL A 97 -11.61 -0.32 -3.71
N ARG A 98 -11.16 0.59 -4.58
CA ARG A 98 -11.93 1.76 -5.03
C ARG A 98 -11.53 2.12 -6.45
N ARG A 99 -12.52 2.50 -7.27
CA ARG A 99 -12.31 2.95 -8.64
C ARG A 99 -12.89 4.34 -8.83
N GLU A 100 -12.10 5.21 -9.45
CA GLU A 100 -12.48 6.54 -9.90
C GLU A 100 -12.07 6.67 -11.37
N ALA A 101 -12.47 7.77 -12.02
CA ALA A 101 -12.21 7.95 -13.45
C ALA A 101 -10.71 8.00 -13.81
N ARG A 102 -9.87 8.56 -12.93
CA ARG A 102 -8.43 8.82 -13.20
C ARG A 102 -7.48 8.02 -12.33
N TYR A 103 -7.98 7.47 -11.21
CA TYR A 103 -7.18 6.69 -10.28
C TYR A 103 -7.98 5.53 -9.69
N VAL A 104 -7.27 4.58 -9.14
CA VAL A 104 -7.78 3.47 -8.34
C VAL A 104 -7.05 3.49 -7.00
N VAL A 105 -7.71 2.97 -5.97
CA VAL A 105 -7.05 2.59 -4.73
C VAL A 105 -6.92 1.09 -4.73
N VAL A 106 -5.69 0.61 -4.55
CA VAL A 106 -5.38 -0.81 -4.51
C VAL A 106 -4.85 -1.22 -3.15
N GLU A 107 -4.99 -2.49 -2.81
CA GLU A 107 -4.24 -3.13 -1.74
C GLU A 107 -3.38 -4.27 -2.32
N ARG A 108 -2.24 -4.55 -1.68
CA ARG A 108 -1.44 -5.74 -2.00
C ARG A 108 -2.19 -6.98 -1.52
N VAL A 109 -2.36 -7.95 -2.41
CA VAL A 109 -2.78 -9.31 -2.06
C VAL A 109 -1.53 -10.20 -2.09
N ALA A 110 -1.37 -11.03 -1.06
CA ALA A 110 -0.13 -11.79 -0.81
C ALA A 110 0.27 -12.66 -2.00
#